data_AF-A0A9D5J0J6-F1
#
_entry.id   AF-A0A9D5J0J6-F1
#
_cell.length_a   1.000
_cell.length_b   1.000
_cell.length_c   1.000
_cell.angle_alpha   90.00
_cell.angle_beta   90.00
_cell.angle_gamma   90.00
#
_symmetry.space_group_name_H-M   'P 1'
#
loop_
_entity.id
_entity.type
_entity.pdbx_description
1 polymer ?
#
loop_
_entity_poly.entity_id
_entity_poly.type
_entity_poly.pdbx_seq_one_letter_code
_entity_poly.pdbx_strand_id
1 'polypeptide(L)' 'MAETLLLSVLIIAIGIALMSVKVIFLKDGKFDSMHIHDSKAMQERGIHCVIDQDREAREEEKAY' A
#
# COMPACT_ATOMS: atom_id res chain seq x y z
N MET A 1 2.56 33.44 -9.19
CA MET A 1 2.58 32.32 -10.17
C MET A 1 3.84 31.49 -10.07
N ALA A 2 5.04 32.06 -10.27
CA ALA A 2 6.28 31.27 -10.14
C ALA A 2 6.52 30.76 -8.70
N GLU A 3 6.31 31.60 -7.69
CA GLU A 3 6.48 31.22 -6.28
C GLU A 3 5.53 30.09 -5.85
N THR A 4 4.26 30.18 -6.25
CA THR A 4 3.26 29.15 -5.97
C THR A 4 3.61 27.82 -6.64
N LEU A 5 4.14 27.86 -7.86
CA LEU A 5 4.62 26.65 -8.54
C LEU A 5 5.82 26.04 -7.82
N LEU A 6 6.80 26.86 -7.43
CA LEU A 6 7.98 26.42 -6.67
C LEU A 6 7.60 25.75 -5.35
N LEU A 7 6.69 26.36 -4.59
CA LEU A 7 6.19 25.78 -3.34
C LEU A 7 5.44 24.47 -3.57
N SER A 8 4.61 24.39 -4.61
CA SER A 8 3.88 23.15 -4.93
C SER A 8 4.82 21.99 -5.28
N VAL A 9 5.84 22.24 -6.10
CA VAL A 9 6.84 21.24 -6.48
C VAL A 9 7.67 20.81 -5.27
N LEU A 10 8.04 21.75 -4.40
CA LEU A 10 8.77 21.45 -3.17
C LEU A 10 7.97 20.51 -2.26
N ILE A 11 6.67 20.77 -2.07
CA ILE A 11 5.79 19.92 -1.23
C ILE A 11 5.69 18.51 -1.83
N ILE A 12 5.49 18.40 -3.14
CA ILE A 12 5.42 17.10 -3.84
C ILE A 12 6.75 16.34 -3.68
N ALA A 13 7.88 17.03 -3.86
CA ALA A 13 9.20 16.43 -3.71
C ALA A 13 9.45 15.89 -2.30
N ILE A 14 9.04 16.66 -1.27
CA ILE A 14 9.10 16.21 0.13
C ILE A 14 8.21 14.98 0.33
N GLY A 15 6.99 14.97 -0.21
CA GLY A 15 6.08 13.82 -0.12
C GLY A 15 6.66 12.55 -0.72
N ILE A 16 7.24 12.64 -1.92
CA ILE A 16 7.89 11.51 -2.59
C ILE A 16 9.11 11.02 -1.80
N ALA A 17 9.94 11.95 -1.28
CA ALA A 17 11.11 11.61 -0.49
C ALA A 17 10.71 10.85 0.79
N LEU A 18 9.68 11.32 1.51
CA LEU A 18 9.17 10.66 2.72
C LEU A 18 8.56 9.29 2.42
N MET A 19 7.84 9.14 1.30
CA MET A 19 7.29 7.84 0.87
C MET A 19 8.39 6.83 0.49
N SER A 20 9.54 7.32 0.03
CA SER A 20 10.64 6.51 -0.49
C SER A 20 11.78 6.27 0.51
N VAL A 21 11.59 6.60 1.79
CA VAL A 21 12.64 6.46 2.83
C VAL A 21 13.25 5.05 2.85
N LYS A 22 12.42 4.00 2.84
CA LYS A 22 12.92 2.62 2.79
C LYS A 22 13.79 2.35 1.56
N VAL A 23 13.38 2.86 0.40
CA VAL A 23 14.08 2.65 -0.88
C VAL A 23 15.42 3.39 -0.92
N ILE A 24 15.48 4.58 -0.34
CA ILE A 24 16.69 5.43 -0.35
C ILE A 24 17.72 4.99 0.70
N PHE A 25 17.26 4.61 1.90
CA PHE A 25 18.16 4.38 3.05
C PHE A 25 18.51 2.91 3.30
N LEU A 26 17.75 1.93 2.76
CA LEU A 26 18.05 0.51 2.94
C LEU A 26 18.73 -0.07 1.70
N LYS A 27 19.76 -0.89 1.91
CA LYS A 27 20.34 -1.72 0.86
C LYS A 27 19.26 -2.74 0.42
N ASP A 28 18.95 -2.76 -0.88
CA ASP A 28 17.84 -3.50 -1.48
C ASP A 28 16.43 -3.04 -1.03
N GLY A 29 16.30 -1.77 -0.64
CA GLY A 29 15.03 -1.14 -0.33
C GLY A 29 14.08 -1.17 -1.53
N LYS A 30 12.89 -1.72 -1.33
CA LYS A 30 11.82 -1.79 -2.34
C LYS A 30 10.51 -1.26 -1.75
N PHE A 31 9.60 -0.83 -2.62
CA PHE A 31 8.24 -0.61 -2.19
C PHE A 31 7.61 -1.93 -1.76
N ASP A 32 6.88 -1.89 -0.65
CA ASP A 32 6.12 -3.04 -0.18
C ASP A 32 5.07 -3.41 -1.25
N SER A 33 4.80 -4.70 -1.43
CA SER A 33 3.83 -5.15 -2.43
C SER A 33 2.43 -4.61 -2.09
N MET A 34 1.74 -4.12 -3.11
CA MET A 34 0.35 -3.67 -2.99
C MET A 34 -0.64 -4.85 -3.09
N HIS A 35 -0.16 -6.06 -3.36
CA HIS A 35 -0.99 -7.26 -3.34
C HIS A 35 -1.17 -7.76 -1.92
N ILE A 36 -2.44 -7.92 -1.50
CA ILE A 36 -2.76 -8.38 -0.15
C ILE A 36 -2.19 -9.77 0.15
N HIS A 37 -2.07 -10.62 -0.87
CA HIS A 37 -1.49 -11.96 -0.73
C HIS A 37 0.00 -11.94 -0.40
N ASP A 38 0.73 -10.85 -0.66
CA ASP A 38 2.16 -10.76 -0.34
C ASP A 38 2.41 -10.27 1.10
N SER A 39 1.35 -9.77 1.75
CA SER A 39 1.45 -9.27 3.12
C SER A 39 1.30 -10.41 4.12
N LYS A 40 2.42 -10.87 4.69
CA LYS A 40 2.43 -11.84 5.79
C LYS A 40 1.55 -11.41 6.96
N ALA A 41 1.57 -10.13 7.31
CA ALA A 41 0.75 -9.59 8.40
C ALA A 41 -0.76 -9.68 8.12
N MET A 42 -1.19 -9.61 6.85
CA MET A 42 -2.59 -9.80 6.48
C MET A 42 -2.96 -11.28 6.48
N GLN A 43 -2.07 -12.14 5.96
CA GLN A 43 -2.23 -13.60 6.01
C GLN A 43 -2.36 -14.12 7.45
N GLU A 44 -1.53 -13.62 8.38
CA GLU A 44 -1.59 -13.98 9.81
C GLU A 44 -2.94 -13.60 10.46
N ARG A 45 -3.63 -12.59 9.93
CA ARG A 45 -4.97 -12.18 10.36
C ARG A 45 -6.09 -12.97 9.65
N GLY A 46 -5.75 -13.92 8.79
CA GLY A 46 -6.70 -14.62 7.92
C GLY A 46 -7.27 -13.76 6.78
N ILE A 47 -6.71 -12.56 6.56
CA ILE A 47 -7.17 -11.63 5.54
C ILE A 47 -6.49 -11.96 4.22
N HIS A 48 -7.29 -12.22 3.19
CA HIS A 48 -6.80 -12.56 1.86
C HIS A 48 -7.65 -11.88 0.77
N CYS A 49 -7.55 -12.33 -0.48
CA CYS A 49 -8.24 -11.71 -1.61
C CYS A 49 -9.74 -11.55 -1.32
N VAL A 50 -10.26 -10.33 -1.49
CA VAL A 50 -11.68 -10.01 -1.24
C VAL A 50 -12.64 -10.89 -2.04
N ILE A 51 -12.23 -11.33 -3.23
CA ILE A 51 -13.04 -12.19 -4.09
C ILE A 51 -13.16 -13.59 -3.49
N ASP A 52 -12.05 -14.13 -2.97
CA ASP A 52 -12.06 -15.45 -2.32
C ASP A 52 -12.79 -15.37 -0.98
N GLN A 53 -12.58 -14.31 -0.20
CA GLN A 53 -13.33 -14.06 1.04
C GLN A 53 -14.84 -13.95 0.80
N ASP A 54 -15.26 -13.27 -0.28
CA ASP A 54 -16.68 -13.18 -0.66
C ASP A 54 -17.23 -14.54 -1.11
N ARG A 55 -16.45 -15.34 -1.86
CA ARG A 55 -16.83 -16.72 -2.23
C ARG A 55 -17.02 -17.59 -0.99
N GLU A 56 -16.06 -17.58 -0.07
CA GLU A 56 -16.14 -18.33 1.20
C GLU A 56 -17.36 -17.89 2.02
N ALA A 57 -17.62 -16.59 2.14
CA ALA A 57 -18.79 -16.08 2.84
C ALA A 57 -20.11 -16.55 2.21
N ARG A 58 -20.19 -16.61 0.87
CA ARG A 58 -21.36 -17.14 0.15
C ARG A 58 -21.54 -18.63 0.35
N GLU A 59 -20.46 -19.40 0.34
CA GLU A 59 -20.48 -20.85 0.60
C GLU A 59 -20.89 -21.16 2.05
N GLU A 60 -20.50 -20.31 2.99
CA GLU A 60 -20.86 -20.43 4.41
C GLU A 60 -22.25 -19.82 4.76
N GLU A 61 -23.01 -19.32 3.78
CA GLU A 61 -24.26 -18.57 3.98
C GLU A 61 -24.12 -17.37 4.96
N LYS A 62 -22.89 -16.85 5.07
CA LYS A 62 -22.55 -15.66 5.87
C LYS A 62 -22.42 -14.39 5.02
N ALA A 63 -22.55 -14.52 3.70
CA ALA A 63 -22.73 -13.39 2.82
C ALA A 63 -24.06 -12.70 3.15
N TYR A 64 -24.02 -11.37 3.24
CA TYR A 64 -25.12 -10.51 3.65
C TYR A 64 -26.41 -10.74 2.83
#